data_AF-A0A512M3Y0-F1
#
_entry.id   AF-A0A512M3Y0-F1
#
_cell.length_a   1.000
_cell.length_b   1.000
_cell.length_c   1.000
_cell.angle_alpha   90.00
_cell.angle_beta   90.00
_cell.angle_gamma   90.00
#
_symmetry.space_group_name_H-M   'P 1'
#
loop_
_entity.id
_entity.type
_entity.pdbx_description
1 polymer ?
#
loop_
_entity_poly.entity_id
_entity_poly.type
_entity_poly.pdbx_seq_one_letter_code
_entity_poly.pdbx_strand_id
1 'polypeptide(L)'
;MLFLRLLLLLACLGSAAWYVDREQRAGRFQHVDDLFLDVLVANARERLSQPVKDERDGGVAFIAIKEEQRGEYASWPPPPLDWQTLLRGLQPYDPSVLLIAMPLGWGTPAPEFVPAVNDALLPFTSVVFGVETRLVENKTAASTPPFMGDLADALPHFQRVDGEVKDAQALSALIAAPEASLRASGELGLLSVISKAGTSSLPYALRAENTLLPGALAQTFARLTNSPYALHRLRLGPGGGAYLAEGTFVPLQSDGSLAVTQRTNVPVINALDLMTGTLADALSPADKAALKQSKVIVIGLDHEANEIPRLAYLHAQAIADTLRLPHLQKLTEIQQWIAWGIAALAAAWIALRTPRWSALWRGIGFIFIALVASFLAFHFKLLWCPPTMPVALIAVGALVGRIAGRGKPKEAPAPAAAPTPEPTPDPVAPIG
;
A
#
# COMPACT_ATOMS: atom_id res chain seq x y z
N MET A 1 17.28 -40.20 -27.19
CA MET A 1 17.28 -38.72 -27.29
C MET A 1 16.24 -38.02 -26.41
N LEU A 2 15.01 -38.53 -26.24
CA LEU A 2 13.99 -37.90 -25.38
C LEU A 2 14.43 -37.78 -23.91
N PHE A 3 15.01 -38.85 -23.36
CA PHE A 3 15.47 -38.91 -21.95
C PHE A 3 16.57 -37.89 -21.64
N LEU A 4 17.56 -37.76 -22.54
CA LEU A 4 18.63 -36.76 -22.43
C LEU A 4 18.07 -35.32 -22.46
N ARG A 5 17.06 -35.06 -23.31
CA ARG A 5 16.41 -33.73 -23.37
C ARG A 5 15.62 -33.43 -22.10
N LEU A 6 14.95 -34.42 -21.52
CA LEU A 6 14.24 -34.28 -20.26
C LEU A 6 15.20 -34.00 -19.11
N LEU A 7 16.31 -34.74 -19.02
CA LEU A 7 17.35 -34.52 -18.00
C LEU A 7 17.97 -33.12 -18.12
N LEU A 8 18.32 -32.71 -19.34
CA LEU A 8 18.88 -31.38 -19.59
C LEU A 8 17.88 -30.28 -19.23
N LEU A 9 16.60 -30.44 -19.59
CA LEU A 9 15.55 -29.52 -19.22
C LEU A 9 15.37 -29.43 -17.70
N LEU A 10 15.29 -30.56 -16.99
CA LEU A 10 15.12 -30.58 -15.54
C LEU A 10 16.30 -29.92 -14.84
N ALA A 11 17.53 -30.19 -15.29
CA ALA A 11 18.73 -29.53 -14.78
C ALA A 11 18.67 -28.02 -15.01
N CYS A 12 18.28 -27.56 -16.21
CA CYS A 12 18.14 -26.13 -16.52
C CYS A 12 17.03 -25.46 -15.70
N LEU A 13 15.84 -26.08 -15.59
CA LEU A 13 14.71 -25.53 -14.82
C LEU A 13 15.02 -25.48 -13.33
N GLY A 14 15.59 -26.55 -12.76
CA GLY A 14 15.99 -26.57 -11.35
C GLY A 14 17.05 -25.53 -11.03
N SER A 15 18.09 -25.42 -11.87
CA SER A 15 19.14 -24.41 -11.70
C SER A 15 18.59 -22.99 -11.83
N ALA A 16 17.72 -22.74 -12.81
CA ALA A 16 17.10 -21.43 -13.02
C ALA A 16 16.14 -21.06 -11.89
N ALA A 17 15.29 -21.99 -11.44
CA ALA A 17 14.39 -21.78 -10.32
C ALA A 17 15.17 -21.44 -9.04
N TRP A 18 16.23 -22.19 -8.75
CA TRP A 18 17.10 -21.94 -7.60
C TRP A 18 17.80 -20.58 -7.71
N TYR A 19 18.33 -20.25 -8.89
CA TYR A 19 19.00 -18.98 -9.12
C TYR A 19 18.04 -17.79 -8.97
N VAL A 20 16.86 -17.85 -9.60
CA VAL A 20 15.88 -16.77 -9.54
C VAL A 20 15.28 -16.63 -8.15
N ASP A 21 14.97 -17.71 -7.43
CA ASP A 21 14.52 -17.64 -6.03
C ASP A 21 15.60 -16.99 -5.14
N ARG A 22 16.87 -17.37 -5.30
CA ARG A 22 17.98 -16.74 -4.58
C ARG A 22 18.09 -15.25 -4.87
N GLU A 23 18.04 -14.86 -6.13
CA GLU A 23 18.14 -13.45 -6.54
C GLU A 23 16.90 -12.63 -6.16
N GLN A 24 15.73 -13.26 -6.13
CA GLN A 24 14.49 -12.63 -5.66
C GLN A 24 14.55 -12.40 -4.15
N ARG A 25 15.07 -13.36 -3.37
CA ARG A 25 15.37 -13.16 -1.93
C ARG A 25 16.44 -12.10 -1.68
N ALA A 26 17.38 -11.93 -2.62
CA ALA A 26 18.35 -10.84 -2.60
C ALA A 26 17.79 -9.50 -3.10
N GLY A 27 16.50 -9.43 -3.45
CA GLY A 27 15.81 -8.19 -3.87
C GLY A 27 16.10 -7.73 -5.31
N ARG A 28 16.91 -8.45 -6.09
CA ARG A 28 17.34 -7.98 -7.42
C ARG A 28 16.22 -7.91 -8.44
N PHE A 29 15.22 -8.78 -8.32
CA PHE A 29 14.05 -8.81 -9.18
C PHE A 29 12.85 -8.04 -8.61
N GLN A 30 13.00 -7.45 -7.42
CA GLN A 30 11.91 -6.73 -6.76
C GLN A 30 11.38 -5.59 -7.63
N HIS A 31 12.27 -4.87 -8.33
CA HIS A 31 11.87 -3.79 -9.23
C HIS A 31 10.93 -4.25 -10.37
N VAL A 32 11.13 -5.46 -10.91
CA VAL A 32 10.28 -6.00 -11.99
C VAL A 32 8.90 -6.39 -11.46
N ASP A 33 8.88 -7.05 -10.30
CA ASP A 33 7.64 -7.43 -9.62
C ASP A 33 6.84 -6.18 -9.21
N ASP A 34 7.52 -5.15 -8.70
CA ASP A 34 6.97 -3.85 -8.31
C ASP A 34 6.40 -3.09 -9.52
N LEU A 35 7.11 -3.03 -10.64
CA LEU A 35 6.62 -2.39 -11.86
C LEU A 35 5.38 -3.08 -12.41
N PHE A 36 5.35 -4.42 -12.38
CA PHE A 36 4.17 -5.16 -12.79
C PHE A 36 2.99 -4.91 -11.86
N LEU A 37 3.20 -4.89 -10.54
CA LEU A 37 2.17 -4.56 -9.56
C LEU A 37 1.62 -3.14 -9.78
N ASP A 38 2.47 -2.18 -10.14
CA ASP A 38 2.04 -0.82 -10.46
C ASP A 38 1.11 -0.78 -11.66
N VAL A 39 1.42 -1.55 -12.72
CA VAL A 39 0.53 -1.70 -13.87
C VAL A 39 -0.81 -2.30 -13.47
N LEU A 40 -0.81 -3.33 -12.62
CA LEU A 40 -2.02 -3.95 -12.11
C LEU A 40 -2.88 -2.95 -11.32
N VAL A 41 -2.28 -2.25 -10.36
CA VAL A 41 -2.95 -1.26 -9.50
C VAL A 41 -3.48 -0.09 -10.32
N ALA A 42 -2.72 0.43 -11.28
CA ALA A 42 -3.17 1.50 -12.16
C ALA A 42 -4.46 1.14 -12.91
N ASN A 43 -4.59 -0.12 -13.34
CA ASN A 43 -5.78 -0.63 -14.04
C ASN A 43 -6.94 -1.02 -13.12
N ALA A 44 -6.73 -1.14 -11.81
CA ALA A 44 -7.77 -1.46 -10.83
C ALA A 44 -8.07 -0.29 -9.86
N ARG A 45 -7.53 0.90 -10.15
CA ARG A 45 -7.53 2.04 -9.22
C ARG A 45 -8.92 2.45 -8.74
N GLU A 46 -9.90 2.45 -9.64
CA GLU A 46 -11.29 2.77 -9.29
C GLU A 46 -11.82 1.82 -8.22
N ARG A 47 -11.59 0.51 -8.40
CA ARG A 47 -12.00 -0.51 -7.43
C ARG A 47 -11.23 -0.40 -6.11
N LEU A 48 -9.94 -0.09 -6.16
CA LEU A 48 -9.10 0.12 -4.97
C LEU A 48 -9.45 1.40 -4.21
N SER A 49 -10.23 2.30 -4.80
CA SER A 49 -10.70 3.54 -4.17
C SER A 49 -12.16 3.47 -3.71
N GLN A 50 -12.83 2.33 -3.93
CA GLN A 50 -14.21 2.12 -3.53
C GLN A 50 -14.27 1.26 -2.25
N PRO A 51 -15.01 1.71 -1.22
CA PRO A 51 -15.12 0.96 0.02
C PRO A 51 -15.88 -0.35 -0.18
N VAL A 52 -15.48 -1.40 0.55
CA VAL A 52 -16.15 -2.69 0.58
C VAL A 52 -17.48 -2.55 1.35
N LYS A 53 -18.59 -2.97 0.72
CA LYS A 53 -19.97 -2.71 1.24
C LYS A 53 -20.32 -3.43 2.54
N ASP A 54 -19.59 -4.48 2.91
CA ASP A 54 -19.98 -5.40 3.99
C ASP A 54 -19.10 -5.29 5.26
N GLU A 55 -18.08 -4.43 5.26
CA GLU A 55 -17.26 -4.20 6.46
C GLU A 55 -17.92 -3.16 7.37
N ARG A 56 -18.53 -3.67 8.46
CA ARG A 56 -19.15 -2.86 9.52
C ARG A 56 -18.12 -1.89 10.12
N ASP A 57 -18.48 -0.62 10.14
CA ASP A 57 -17.92 0.47 10.97
C ASP A 57 -16.39 0.49 11.14
N GLY A 58 -15.65 0.76 10.06
CA GLY A 58 -14.48 1.66 9.95
C GLY A 58 -13.31 1.55 10.94
N GLY A 59 -13.36 0.69 11.97
CA GLY A 59 -12.38 0.51 13.03
C GLY A 59 -11.90 1.78 13.73
N VAL A 60 -12.63 2.89 13.65
CA VAL A 60 -12.14 4.21 14.09
C VAL A 60 -13.20 4.93 14.93
N ALA A 61 -12.78 5.53 16.04
CA ALA A 61 -13.56 6.49 16.81
C ALA A 61 -12.81 7.83 16.93
N PHE A 62 -13.57 8.93 16.94
CA PHE A 62 -13.05 10.26 17.19
C PHE A 62 -13.45 10.75 18.59
N ILE A 63 -12.47 11.08 19.40
CA ILE A 63 -12.66 11.77 20.67
C ILE A 63 -12.54 13.27 20.44
N ALA A 64 -13.67 13.96 20.52
CA ALA A 64 -13.80 15.39 20.33
C ALA A 64 -13.50 16.14 21.63
N ILE A 65 -12.45 16.94 21.63
CA ILE A 65 -12.23 17.99 22.62
C ILE A 65 -12.94 19.25 22.09
N LYS A 66 -14.18 19.46 22.53
CA LYS A 66 -15.02 20.55 22.04
C LYS A 66 -14.57 21.88 22.63
N GLU A 67 -14.25 22.84 21.77
CA GLU A 67 -13.85 24.18 22.21
C GLU A 67 -14.98 24.96 22.89
N GLU A 68 -16.24 24.71 22.49
CA GLU A 68 -17.44 25.25 23.15
C GLU A 68 -17.49 24.92 24.65
N GLN A 69 -16.88 23.80 25.05
CA GLN A 69 -16.82 23.30 26.42
C GLN A 69 -15.52 23.69 27.14
N ARG A 70 -14.75 24.66 26.62
CA ARG A 70 -13.48 25.12 27.21
C ARG A 70 -13.56 25.46 28.70
N GLY A 71 -14.73 25.88 29.20
CA GLY A 71 -14.95 26.24 30.60
C GLY A 71 -15.07 25.04 31.55
N GLU A 72 -15.26 23.84 31.03
CA GLU A 72 -15.34 22.59 31.81
C GLU A 72 -13.95 21.97 32.04
N TYR A 73 -12.93 22.42 31.29
CA TYR A 73 -11.54 22.01 31.46
C TYR A 73 -10.85 22.88 32.51
N ALA A 74 -9.82 22.35 33.16
CA ALA A 74 -9.10 23.09 34.20
C ALA A 74 -8.30 24.30 33.63
N SER A 75 -7.88 24.21 32.36
CA SER A 75 -7.34 25.33 31.57
C SER A 75 -7.52 25.07 30.07
N TRP A 76 -7.25 26.09 29.24
CA TRP A 76 -7.29 25.94 27.78
C TRP A 76 -5.94 26.29 27.14
N PRO A 77 -5.38 25.45 26.25
CA PRO A 77 -5.82 24.08 25.93
C PRO A 77 -5.79 23.15 27.16
N PRO A 78 -6.42 21.95 27.10
CA PRO A 78 -6.51 21.07 28.26
C PRO A 78 -5.13 20.78 28.88
N PRO A 79 -4.95 21.01 30.19
CA PRO A 79 -3.69 20.81 30.88
C PRO A 79 -3.34 19.32 30.99
N PRO A 80 -2.08 18.99 31.33
CA PRO A 80 -1.64 17.60 31.47
C PRO A 80 -2.54 16.71 32.35
N LEU A 81 -3.12 17.25 33.43
CA LEU A 81 -4.01 16.49 34.33
C LEU A 81 -5.28 15.99 33.61
N ASP A 82 -5.85 16.83 32.74
CA ASP A 82 -7.04 16.49 31.96
C ASP A 82 -6.71 15.38 30.95
N TRP A 83 -5.53 15.47 30.33
CA TRP A 83 -4.99 14.41 29.46
C TRP A 83 -4.76 13.10 30.19
N GLN A 84 -4.17 13.14 31.38
CA GLN A 84 -3.96 11.95 32.19
C GLN A 84 -5.30 11.24 32.48
N THR A 85 -6.32 12.01 32.85
CA THR A 85 -7.65 11.48 33.16
C THR A 85 -8.32 10.90 31.92
N LEU A 86 -8.28 11.62 30.80
CA LEU A 86 -8.78 11.17 29.50
C LEU A 86 -8.13 9.86 29.04
N LEU A 87 -6.79 9.80 29.10
CA LEU A 87 -6.02 8.63 28.68
C LEU A 87 -6.32 7.42 29.56
N ARG A 88 -6.43 7.59 30.89
CA ARG A 88 -6.85 6.52 31.81
C ARG A 88 -8.27 6.03 31.50
N GLY A 89 -9.18 6.93 31.13
CA GLY A 89 -10.54 6.58 30.70
C GLY A 89 -10.56 5.73 29.42
N LEU A 90 -9.55 5.86 28.56
CA LEU A 90 -9.43 5.12 27.30
C LEU A 90 -8.73 3.75 27.45
N GLN A 91 -7.95 3.53 28.50
CA GLN A 91 -7.21 2.28 28.72
C GLN A 91 -8.08 1.00 28.64
N PRO A 92 -9.32 0.95 29.18
CA PRO A 92 -10.16 -0.25 29.12
C PRO A 92 -10.57 -0.68 27.69
N TYR A 93 -10.36 0.17 26.69
CA TYR A 93 -10.77 -0.06 25.30
C TYR A 93 -9.64 -0.56 24.40
N ASP A 94 -8.38 -0.50 24.86
CA ASP A 94 -7.19 -1.08 24.21
C ASP A 94 -7.12 -0.89 22.67
N PRO A 95 -7.07 0.37 22.18
CA PRO A 95 -6.92 0.61 20.74
C PRO A 95 -5.54 0.15 20.26
N SER A 96 -5.48 -0.40 19.04
CA SER A 96 -4.21 -0.77 18.40
C SER A 96 -3.33 0.44 18.11
N VAL A 97 -3.94 1.58 17.76
CA VAL A 97 -3.24 2.86 17.57
C VAL A 97 -4.03 4.00 18.18
N LEU A 98 -3.37 4.79 19.03
CA LEU A 98 -3.88 6.06 19.53
C LEU A 98 -3.23 7.22 18.78
N LEU A 99 -4.00 7.95 17.98
CA LEU A 99 -3.55 9.17 17.30
C LEU A 99 -3.98 10.40 18.12
N ILE A 100 -3.03 11.12 18.68
CA ILE A 100 -3.28 12.42 19.29
C ILE A 100 -3.01 13.48 18.24
N ALA A 101 -4.06 13.91 17.54
CA ALA A 101 -4.00 14.85 16.42
C ALA A 101 -3.89 16.32 16.88
N MET A 102 -3.02 16.56 17.85
CA MET A 102 -2.61 17.88 18.33
C MET A 102 -1.23 17.79 19.00
N PRO A 103 -0.46 18.89 19.03
CA PRO A 103 0.92 18.85 19.45
C PRO A 103 1.16 18.49 20.91
N LEU A 104 0.28 18.80 21.87
CA LEU A 104 0.57 18.62 23.31
C LEU A 104 1.85 19.33 23.78
N GLY A 105 1.93 20.64 23.55
CA GLY A 105 2.93 21.51 24.16
C GLY A 105 2.29 22.42 25.21
N TRP A 106 2.70 22.29 26.47
CA TRP A 106 2.20 23.07 27.61
C TRP A 106 3.23 24.10 28.11
N GLY A 107 4.42 24.15 27.51
CA GLY A 107 5.47 25.12 27.83
C GLY A 107 6.23 24.72 29.09
N THR A 108 5.85 25.26 30.25
CA THR A 108 6.46 24.91 31.54
C THR A 108 5.39 24.37 32.50
N PRO A 109 4.84 23.17 32.24
CA PRO A 109 3.92 22.54 33.18
C PRO A 109 4.63 22.22 34.50
N ALA A 110 3.87 22.06 35.58
CA ALA A 110 4.48 21.64 36.84
C ALA A 110 5.16 20.26 36.67
N PRO A 111 6.35 20.03 37.27
CA PRO A 111 7.21 18.88 36.96
C PRO A 111 6.53 17.52 37.15
N GLU A 112 5.54 17.43 38.02
CA GLU A 112 4.81 16.21 38.36
C GLU A 112 3.82 15.75 37.28
N PHE A 113 3.30 16.65 36.44
CA PHE A 113 2.17 16.30 35.59
C PHE A 113 2.56 15.65 34.26
N VAL A 114 3.71 16.00 33.68
CA VAL A 114 4.16 15.39 32.42
C VAL A 114 4.57 13.92 32.60
N PRO A 115 5.30 13.53 33.67
CA PRO A 115 5.50 12.12 34.00
C PRO A 115 4.19 11.35 34.18
N ALA A 116 3.19 11.98 34.81
CA ALA A 116 1.90 11.37 35.06
C ALA A 116 1.10 11.08 33.77
N VAL A 117 1.25 11.92 32.74
CA VAL A 117 0.73 11.68 31.38
C VAL A 117 1.50 10.54 30.70
N ASN A 118 2.83 10.53 30.80
CA ASN A 118 3.65 9.42 30.29
C ASN A 118 3.23 8.08 30.88
N ASP A 119 3.03 8.00 32.19
CA ASP A 119 2.55 6.79 32.86
C ASP A 119 1.17 6.34 32.35
N ALA A 120 0.29 7.30 32.03
CA ALA A 120 -1.02 7.00 31.45
C ALA A 120 -0.92 6.49 30.01
N LEU A 121 0.15 6.81 29.28
CA LEU A 121 0.42 6.37 27.92
C LEU A 121 1.04 4.97 27.84
N LEU A 122 1.77 4.52 28.86
CA LEU A 122 2.47 3.23 28.88
C LEU A 122 1.59 2.02 28.49
N PRO A 123 0.30 1.94 28.85
CA PRO A 123 -0.52 0.79 28.49
C PRO A 123 -0.90 0.72 27.00
N PHE A 124 -0.77 1.81 26.23
CA PHE A 124 -1.14 1.81 24.82
C PHE A 124 -0.02 1.20 23.96
N THR A 125 -0.38 0.26 23.10
CA THR A 125 0.59 -0.45 22.23
C THR A 125 1.30 0.50 21.26
N SER A 126 0.59 1.48 20.72
CA SER A 126 1.15 2.45 19.79
C SER A 126 0.48 3.81 19.95
N VAL A 127 1.29 4.84 20.16
CA VAL A 127 0.85 6.23 20.23
C VAL A 127 1.51 7.01 19.10
N VAL A 128 0.72 7.78 18.35
CA VAL A 128 1.19 8.73 17.35
C VAL A 128 0.82 10.12 17.83
N PHE A 129 1.84 10.96 18.05
CA PHE A 129 1.65 12.36 18.40
C PHE A 129 1.72 13.24 17.16
N GLY A 130 0.78 14.17 17.09
CA GLY A 130 0.75 15.19 16.07
C GLY A 130 1.89 16.19 16.22
N VAL A 131 2.49 16.60 15.12
CA VAL A 131 3.36 17.77 15.04
C VAL A 131 2.71 18.75 14.08
N GLU A 132 2.34 19.92 14.55
CA GLU A 132 1.69 20.93 13.73
C GLU A 132 2.71 21.51 12.73
N THR A 133 2.33 21.59 11.47
CA THR A 133 3.22 22.07 10.42
C THR A 133 2.62 23.16 9.55
N ARG A 134 3.50 23.99 9.00
CA ARG A 134 3.17 24.97 7.97
C ARG A 134 3.64 24.47 6.62
N LEU A 135 2.73 24.46 5.66
CA LEU A 135 3.04 24.12 4.27
C LEU A 135 3.54 25.35 3.51
N VAL A 136 4.35 25.12 2.48
CA VAL A 136 4.74 26.19 1.56
C VAL A 136 3.54 26.58 0.69
N GLU A 137 3.11 27.83 0.76
CA GLU A 137 1.99 28.36 -0.02
C GLU A 137 2.34 28.56 -1.50
N ASN A 138 3.58 28.97 -1.79
CA ASN A 138 4.06 29.24 -3.15
C ASN A 138 5.18 28.27 -3.56
N LYS A 139 4.97 27.48 -4.63
CA LYS A 139 5.95 26.48 -5.10
C LYS A 139 7.35 27.05 -5.39
N THR A 140 7.47 28.34 -5.71
CA THR A 140 8.75 29.05 -5.90
C THR A 140 9.55 29.25 -4.61
N ALA A 141 8.90 29.32 -3.45
CA ALA A 141 9.54 29.44 -2.13
C ALA A 141 10.08 28.09 -1.61
N ALA A 142 9.78 26.98 -2.28
CA ALA A 142 10.13 25.64 -1.85
C ALA A 142 11.62 25.26 -2.04
N SER A 143 12.49 26.25 -2.32
CA SER A 143 13.95 26.08 -2.40
C SER A 143 14.67 26.41 -1.08
N THR A 144 13.94 26.91 -0.07
CA THR A 144 14.51 27.18 1.26
C THR A 144 14.34 25.95 2.15
N PRO A 145 15.38 25.51 2.89
CA PRO A 145 15.25 24.48 3.92
C PRO A 145 14.11 24.77 4.90
N PRO A 146 13.26 23.79 5.25
CA PRO A 146 12.22 23.99 6.23
C PRO A 146 12.82 24.21 7.63
N PHE A 147 12.15 25.01 8.46
CA PHE A 147 12.51 25.11 9.87
C PHE A 147 12.04 23.87 10.63
N MET A 148 12.98 23.01 11.05
CA MET A 148 12.72 21.72 11.69
C MET A 148 12.96 21.69 13.21
N GLY A 149 13.43 22.79 13.80
CA GLY A 149 13.79 22.84 15.22
C GLY A 149 14.77 21.73 15.62
N ASP A 150 14.53 21.11 16.78
CA ASP A 150 15.28 19.98 17.33
C ASP A 150 14.74 18.60 16.87
N LEU A 151 13.79 18.59 15.93
CA LEU A 151 13.06 17.38 15.53
C LEU A 151 13.57 16.74 14.25
N ALA A 152 14.56 17.35 13.59
CA ALA A 152 15.10 16.85 12.33
C ALA A 152 15.55 15.37 12.42
N ASP A 153 16.18 14.99 13.53
CA ASP A 153 16.68 13.63 13.76
C ASP A 153 15.63 12.69 14.38
N ALA A 154 14.56 13.24 14.95
CA ALA A 154 13.51 12.47 15.62
C ALA A 154 12.41 11.99 14.65
N LEU A 155 12.32 12.61 13.46
CA LEU A 155 11.31 12.27 12.47
C LEU A 155 11.80 11.14 11.55
N PRO A 156 11.00 10.08 11.34
CA PRO A 156 11.35 9.06 10.37
C PRO A 156 11.26 9.58 8.94
N HIS A 157 11.88 8.86 8.01
CA HIS A 157 11.86 9.19 6.59
C HIS A 157 11.45 7.96 5.76
N PHE A 158 10.81 8.20 4.62
CA PHE A 158 10.57 7.14 3.65
C PHE A 158 11.88 6.69 3.00
N GLN A 159 12.13 5.39 2.98
CA GLN A 159 13.35 4.83 2.37
C GLN A 159 13.12 4.39 0.91
N ARG A 160 11.88 4.01 0.56
CA ARG A 160 11.51 3.54 -0.77
C ARG A 160 10.49 4.47 -1.39
N VAL A 161 10.96 5.39 -2.21
CA VAL A 161 10.15 6.39 -2.91
C VAL A 161 10.32 6.22 -4.42
N ASP A 162 9.21 6.07 -5.12
CA ASP A 162 9.15 6.11 -6.57
C ASP A 162 8.46 7.39 -7.05
N GLY A 163 8.97 7.97 -8.14
CA GLY A 163 8.51 9.25 -8.67
C GLY A 163 9.37 10.43 -8.22
N GLU A 164 9.00 11.64 -8.61
CA GLU A 164 9.81 12.83 -8.33
C GLU A 164 9.42 13.42 -6.96
N VAL A 165 10.36 13.47 -6.01
CA VAL A 165 10.13 14.00 -4.66
C VAL A 165 9.53 15.41 -4.66
N LYS A 166 9.89 16.22 -5.67
CA LYS A 166 9.36 17.58 -5.88
C LYS A 166 7.84 17.65 -6.09
N ASP A 167 7.21 16.54 -6.42
CA ASP A 167 5.76 16.45 -6.61
C ASP A 167 5.02 16.49 -5.26
N ALA A 168 5.67 16.07 -4.18
CA ALA A 168 5.09 16.09 -2.84
C ALA A 168 4.97 17.51 -2.27
N GLN A 169 3.99 17.68 -1.39
CA GLN A 169 3.74 18.96 -0.73
C GLN A 169 4.94 19.37 0.14
N ALA A 170 5.47 20.57 -0.10
CA ALA A 170 6.64 21.06 0.62
C ALA A 170 6.27 21.61 2.00
N LEU A 171 7.07 21.21 2.98
CA LEU A 171 7.07 21.74 4.33
C LEU A 171 7.81 23.08 4.36
N SER A 172 7.26 24.05 5.09
CA SER A 172 7.93 25.33 5.37
C SER A 172 8.51 25.36 6.78
N ALA A 173 7.77 24.92 7.78
CA ALA A 173 8.21 24.92 9.17
C ALA A 173 7.39 23.94 10.01
N LEU A 174 8.02 23.40 11.06
CA LEU A 174 7.31 22.83 12.20
C LEU A 174 6.90 23.97 13.13
N ILE A 175 5.61 24.05 13.46
CA ILE A 175 5.03 25.13 14.27
C ILE A 175 5.07 24.76 15.75
N ALA A 176 4.54 23.58 16.06
CA ALA A 176 4.39 23.09 17.43
C ALA A 176 4.54 21.57 17.47
N ALA A 177 5.10 21.07 18.56
CA ALA A 177 5.37 19.66 18.75
C ALA A 177 5.11 19.25 20.20
N PRO A 178 5.04 17.94 20.49
CA PRO A 178 4.91 17.45 21.85
C PRO A 178 6.08 17.84 22.73
N GLU A 179 5.78 17.97 24.03
CA GLU A 179 6.80 18.08 25.07
C GLU A 179 7.88 17.02 24.88
N ALA A 180 9.15 17.41 25.00
CA ALA A 180 10.29 16.54 24.72
C ALA A 180 10.24 15.21 25.49
N SER A 181 9.75 15.24 26.73
CA SER A 181 9.56 14.05 27.57
C SER A 181 8.44 13.12 27.12
N LEU A 182 7.45 13.59 26.36
CA LEU A 182 6.40 12.74 25.78
C LEU A 182 6.87 12.04 24.50
N ARG A 183 7.81 12.63 23.78
CA ARG A 183 8.29 12.12 22.48
C ARG A 183 8.90 10.72 22.55
N ALA A 184 9.38 10.30 23.73
CA ALA A 184 9.90 8.94 23.93
C ALA A 184 8.79 7.88 24.06
N SER A 185 7.56 8.29 24.33
CA SER A 185 6.41 7.40 24.58
C SER A 185 5.58 7.12 23.33
N GLY A 186 6.00 7.63 22.17
CA GLY A 186 5.26 7.47 20.93
C GLY A 186 6.01 8.03 19.72
N GLU A 187 5.39 7.92 18.57
CA GLU A 187 5.96 8.34 17.29
C GLU A 187 5.43 9.71 16.87
N LEU A 188 6.23 10.45 16.11
CA LEU A 188 5.85 11.78 15.63
C LEU A 188 5.27 11.70 14.22
N GLY A 189 4.09 12.27 14.03
CA GLY A 189 3.38 12.36 12.76
C GLY A 189 3.03 13.79 12.40
N LEU A 190 3.39 14.23 11.19
CA LEU A 190 3.15 15.62 10.78
C LEU A 190 1.66 15.86 10.48
N LEU A 191 1.10 16.91 11.08
CA LEU A 191 -0.28 17.34 10.93
C LEU A 191 -0.36 18.55 10.00
N SER A 192 -1.10 18.41 8.92
CA SER A 192 -1.49 19.51 8.04
C SER A 192 -2.76 19.19 7.30
N VAL A 193 -3.37 20.21 6.71
CA VAL A 193 -4.47 20.07 5.75
C VAL A 193 -4.17 20.90 4.52
N ILE A 194 -4.51 20.35 3.37
CA ILE A 194 -4.47 21.02 2.08
C ILE A 194 -5.92 21.26 1.68
N SER A 195 -6.35 22.52 1.69
CA SER A 195 -7.70 22.90 1.27
C SER A 195 -7.62 23.57 -0.10
N LYS A 196 -8.21 22.94 -1.12
CA LYS A 196 -8.28 23.46 -2.49
C LYS A 196 -9.72 23.39 -2.98
N ALA A 197 -10.28 24.53 -3.38
CA ALA A 197 -11.59 24.63 -4.06
C ALA A 197 -12.71 23.79 -3.42
N GLY A 198 -12.84 23.82 -2.09
CA GLY A 198 -13.88 23.08 -1.35
C GLY A 198 -13.58 21.60 -1.11
N THR A 199 -12.40 21.10 -1.53
CA THR A 199 -11.92 19.76 -1.20
C THR A 199 -10.77 19.84 -0.19
N SER A 200 -10.82 18.97 0.81
CA SER A 200 -9.75 18.79 1.80
C SER A 200 -8.97 17.52 1.49
N SER A 201 -7.65 17.63 1.44
CA SER A 201 -6.75 16.50 1.44
C SER A 201 -5.76 16.59 2.59
N LEU A 202 -5.30 15.44 3.05
CA LEU A 202 -4.32 15.32 4.12
C LEU A 202 -3.03 14.80 3.53
N PRO A 203 -1.88 15.47 3.74
CA PRO A 203 -0.62 14.99 3.22
C PRO A 203 -0.25 13.66 3.88
N TYR A 204 -0.04 12.63 3.07
CA TYR A 204 0.50 11.35 3.55
C TYR A 204 2.01 11.45 3.76
N ALA A 205 2.67 12.20 2.88
CA ALA A 205 4.07 12.54 2.96
C ALA A 205 4.26 14.04 2.74
N LEU A 206 5.22 14.63 3.46
CA LEU A 206 5.65 16.01 3.31
C LEU A 206 7.12 16.05 2.90
N ARG A 207 7.43 16.94 1.97
CA ARG A 207 8.80 17.12 1.51
C ARG A 207 9.55 18.09 2.42
N ALA A 208 10.65 17.63 2.97
CA ALA A 208 11.68 18.46 3.58
C ALA A 208 12.94 18.35 2.71
N GLU A 209 13.24 19.41 1.95
CA GLU A 209 14.32 19.39 0.95
C GLU A 209 14.18 18.22 -0.06
N ASN A 210 15.07 17.22 0.02
CA ASN A 210 15.11 16.04 -0.83
C ASN A 210 14.60 14.77 -0.13
N THR A 211 14.12 14.88 1.11
CA THR A 211 13.55 13.76 1.86
C THR A 211 12.05 13.90 2.00
N LEU A 212 11.37 12.76 2.17
CA LEU A 212 9.96 12.70 2.47
C LEU A 212 9.78 12.25 3.91
N LEU A 213 9.07 13.08 4.67
CA LEU A 213 8.69 12.85 6.05
C LEU A 213 7.24 12.35 6.10
N PRO A 214 6.90 11.40 6.96
CA PRO A 214 5.56 10.88 7.07
C PRO A 214 4.63 11.84 7.80
N GLY A 215 3.43 12.02 7.23
CA GLY A 215 2.32 12.63 7.93
C GLY A 215 1.77 11.73 9.03
N ALA A 216 0.88 12.27 9.86
CA ALA A 216 0.20 11.52 10.90
C ALA A 216 -0.55 10.30 10.34
N LEU A 217 -1.18 10.43 9.16
CA LEU A 217 -1.81 9.30 8.47
C LEU A 217 -0.82 8.17 8.17
N ALA A 218 0.32 8.49 7.57
CA ALA A 218 1.33 7.49 7.22
C ALA A 218 1.86 6.77 8.46
N GLN A 219 2.07 7.49 9.56
CA GLN A 219 2.49 6.90 10.83
C GLN A 219 1.42 5.98 11.42
N THR A 220 0.17 6.43 11.43
CA THR A 220 -0.94 5.61 11.93
C THR A 220 -1.08 4.31 11.15
N PHE A 221 -1.02 4.35 9.81
CA PHE A 221 -1.09 3.11 9.01
C PHE A 221 0.15 2.24 9.13
N ALA A 222 1.34 2.85 9.21
CA ALA A 222 2.58 2.10 9.44
C ALA A 222 2.50 1.29 10.74
N ARG A 223 1.94 1.88 11.81
CA ARG A 223 1.74 1.19 13.09
C ARG A 223 0.62 0.16 13.05
N LEU A 224 -0.51 0.51 12.46
CA LEU A 224 -1.66 -0.39 12.35
C LEU A 224 -1.32 -1.68 11.56
N THR A 225 -0.49 -1.55 10.53
CA THR A 225 -0.07 -2.67 9.66
C THR A 225 1.29 -3.27 10.05
N ASN A 226 1.92 -2.78 11.13
CA ASN A 226 3.28 -3.15 11.52
C ASN A 226 4.30 -3.05 10.36
N SER A 227 4.15 -2.03 9.51
CA SER A 227 4.96 -1.82 8.31
C SER A 227 6.06 -0.77 8.57
N PRO A 228 7.31 -1.18 8.84
CA PRO A 228 8.41 -0.23 8.96
C PRO A 228 8.65 0.52 7.65
N TYR A 229 9.12 1.77 7.72
CA TYR A 229 9.35 2.60 6.52
C TYR A 229 10.37 2.05 5.52
N ALA A 230 11.18 1.06 5.91
CA ALA A 230 12.02 0.29 5.00
C ALA A 230 11.22 -0.61 4.04
N LEU A 231 10.06 -1.10 4.48
CA LEU A 231 9.15 -1.94 3.69
C LEU A 231 8.04 -1.13 3.02
N HIS A 232 7.74 0.05 3.56
CA HIS A 232 6.78 0.99 3.01
C HIS A 232 7.27 1.58 1.70
N ARG A 233 6.57 1.28 0.60
CA ARG A 233 6.86 1.85 -0.71
C ARG A 233 5.88 2.97 -1.02
N LEU A 234 6.38 4.19 -1.16
CA LEU A 234 5.59 5.37 -1.51
C LEU A 234 5.80 5.71 -2.99
N ARG A 235 4.70 5.80 -3.75
CA ARG A 235 4.73 6.21 -5.16
C ARG A 235 4.07 7.57 -5.33
N LEU A 236 4.79 8.53 -5.89
CA LEU A 236 4.33 9.86 -6.27
C LEU A 236 4.01 9.95 -7.77
N GLY A 237 3.29 11.00 -8.16
CA GLY A 237 2.91 11.25 -9.55
C GLY A 237 1.64 10.49 -9.99
N PRO A 238 1.39 10.38 -11.31
CA PRO A 238 0.21 9.70 -11.84
C PRO A 238 0.13 8.25 -11.35
N GLY A 239 -1.02 7.88 -10.79
CA GLY A 239 -1.19 6.55 -10.19
C GLY A 239 -0.60 6.43 -8.78
N GLY A 240 -0.27 7.55 -8.11
CA GLY A 240 0.33 7.58 -6.78
C GLY A 240 -0.44 6.78 -5.73
N GLY A 241 0.30 6.27 -4.75
CA GLY A 241 -0.22 5.40 -3.70
C GLY A 241 0.88 4.95 -2.74
N ALA A 242 0.47 4.49 -1.57
CA ALA A 242 1.35 3.90 -0.58
C ALA A 242 1.05 2.40 -0.45
N TYR A 243 2.10 1.59 -0.57
CA TYR A 243 2.06 0.15 -0.41
C TYR A 243 2.66 -0.20 0.97
N LEU A 244 1.82 -0.78 1.81
CA LEU A 244 2.19 -1.20 3.16
C LEU A 244 2.27 -2.72 3.25
N ALA A 245 2.62 -3.21 4.44
CA ALA A 245 2.59 -4.63 4.74
C ALA A 245 1.18 -5.22 4.57
N GLU A 246 1.10 -6.55 4.52
CA GLU A 246 -0.17 -7.30 4.45
C GLU A 246 -1.06 -6.97 3.23
N GLY A 247 -0.50 -6.29 2.23
CA GLY A 247 -1.23 -5.92 1.02
C GLY A 247 -2.14 -4.71 1.20
N THR A 248 -2.04 -3.96 2.29
CA THR A 248 -2.74 -2.69 2.44
C THR A 248 -2.19 -1.68 1.42
N PHE A 249 -3.12 -1.08 0.66
CA PHE A 249 -2.81 -0.06 -0.33
C PHE A 249 -3.62 1.20 -0.03
N VAL A 250 -2.93 2.34 0.11
CA VAL A 250 -3.57 3.65 0.30
C VAL A 250 -3.50 4.42 -1.01
N PRO A 251 -4.65 4.69 -1.68
CA PRO A 251 -4.66 5.46 -2.91
C PRO A 251 -4.36 6.94 -2.61
N LEU A 252 -3.29 7.47 -3.22
CA LEU A 252 -2.87 8.85 -3.03
C LEU A 252 -3.06 9.67 -4.30
N GLN A 253 -3.24 10.98 -4.15
CA GLN A 253 -3.14 11.93 -5.24
C GLN A 253 -1.70 12.00 -5.76
N SER A 254 -1.49 12.68 -6.89
CA SER A 254 -0.16 12.77 -7.50
C SER A 254 0.87 13.50 -6.63
N ASP A 255 0.40 14.36 -5.71
CA ASP A 255 1.23 15.07 -4.74
C ASP A 255 1.46 14.29 -3.43
N GLY A 256 1.05 13.01 -3.38
CA GLY A 256 1.17 12.19 -2.18
C GLY A 256 0.19 12.57 -1.06
N SER A 257 -0.85 13.37 -1.34
CA SER A 257 -1.94 13.62 -0.39
C SER A 257 -3.07 12.61 -0.53
N LEU A 258 -3.76 12.31 0.57
CA LEU A 258 -4.97 11.51 0.59
C LEU A 258 -6.19 12.43 0.50
N ALA A 259 -7.06 12.21 -0.49
CA ALA A 259 -8.33 12.93 -0.57
C ALA A 259 -9.26 12.47 0.55
N VAL A 260 -9.83 13.41 1.32
CA VAL A 260 -10.81 13.08 2.36
C VAL A 260 -12.20 13.15 1.78
N THR A 261 -12.96 12.05 1.87
CA THR A 261 -14.34 12.02 1.40
C THR A 261 -15.26 12.23 2.60
N GLN A 262 -16.03 13.32 2.64
CA GLN A 262 -16.93 13.64 3.76
C GLN A 262 -18.15 12.69 3.90
N ARG A 263 -18.09 11.49 3.32
CA ARG A 263 -19.20 10.52 3.29
C ARG A 263 -19.13 9.51 4.43
N THR A 264 -17.97 9.35 5.08
CA THR A 264 -17.81 8.38 6.17
C THR A 264 -18.18 9.00 7.50
N ASN A 265 -19.23 8.43 8.11
CA ASN A 265 -19.60 8.73 9.48
C ASN A 265 -18.63 7.99 10.42
N VAL A 266 -17.93 8.77 11.25
CA VAL A 266 -17.06 8.27 12.33
C VAL A 266 -17.78 8.59 13.65
N PRO A 267 -17.92 7.62 14.57
CA PRO A 267 -18.46 7.89 15.91
C PRO A 267 -17.69 9.02 16.59
N VAL A 268 -18.41 10.07 17.00
CA VAL A 268 -17.85 11.23 17.70
C VAL A 268 -18.24 11.15 19.17
N ILE A 269 -17.24 11.06 20.03
CA ILE A 269 -17.39 10.88 21.46
C ILE A 269 -16.82 12.10 22.15
N ASN A 270 -17.55 12.67 23.11
CA ASN A 270 -17.07 13.83 23.83
C ASN A 270 -15.95 13.44 24.81
N ALA A 271 -14.84 14.17 24.80
CA ALA A 271 -13.70 13.90 25.69
C ALA A 271 -14.06 14.02 27.18
N LEU A 272 -14.96 14.94 27.54
CA LEU A 272 -15.36 15.14 28.94
C LEU A 272 -16.07 13.91 29.51
N ASP A 273 -16.85 13.18 28.70
CA ASP A 273 -17.58 11.98 29.12
C ASP A 273 -16.62 10.84 29.54
N LEU A 274 -15.37 10.89 29.06
CA LEU A 274 -14.29 9.97 29.45
C LEU A 274 -13.55 10.41 30.73
N MET A 275 -13.64 11.69 31.09
CA MET A 275 -12.90 12.27 32.23
C MET A 275 -13.66 12.18 33.56
N THR A 276 -14.97 11.96 33.55
CA THR A 276 -15.84 11.96 34.74
C THR A 276 -15.78 10.63 35.55
N GLY A 277 -14.60 10.04 35.70
CA GLY A 277 -14.36 8.68 36.18
C GLY A 277 -15.28 8.16 37.31
N THR A 278 -15.67 6.89 37.20
CA THR A 278 -16.49 6.08 38.13
C THR A 278 -18.00 6.38 38.24
N LEU A 279 -18.50 7.49 37.67
CA LEU A 279 -19.93 7.63 37.42
C LEU A 279 -20.31 6.67 36.28
N ALA A 280 -20.98 5.57 36.61
CA ALA A 280 -21.23 4.42 35.73
C ALA A 280 -21.89 4.75 34.36
N ASP A 281 -22.44 5.95 34.20
CA ASP A 281 -23.36 6.34 33.14
C ASP A 281 -22.92 7.53 32.27
N ALA A 282 -21.69 8.05 32.40
CA ALA A 282 -21.27 9.21 31.60
C ALA A 282 -21.17 8.91 30.09
N LEU A 283 -20.58 7.76 29.72
CA LEU A 283 -20.56 7.29 28.34
C LEU A 283 -21.83 6.50 28.01
N SER A 284 -22.46 6.85 26.90
CA SER A 284 -23.60 6.09 26.39
C SER A 284 -23.19 4.65 26.03
N PRO A 285 -24.12 3.67 26.06
CA PRO A 285 -23.83 2.31 25.61
C PRO A 285 -23.34 2.25 24.17
N ALA A 286 -23.79 3.17 23.31
CA ALA A 286 -23.35 3.28 21.92
C ALA A 286 -21.88 3.71 21.82
N ASP A 287 -21.46 4.70 22.61
CA ASP A 287 -20.06 5.17 22.64
C ASP A 287 -19.13 4.11 23.21
N LYS A 288 -19.56 3.43 24.28
CA LYS A 288 -18.82 2.28 24.83
C LYS A 288 -18.66 1.17 23.78
N ALA A 289 -19.68 0.90 22.98
CA ALA A 289 -19.60 -0.09 21.90
C ALA A 289 -18.68 0.38 20.77
N ALA A 290 -18.76 1.64 20.37
CA ALA A 290 -17.90 2.22 19.34
C ALA A 290 -16.42 2.17 19.73
N LEU A 291 -16.08 2.54 20.97
CA LEU A 291 -14.71 2.47 21.48
C LEU A 291 -14.18 1.04 21.50
N LYS A 292 -14.98 0.08 21.98
CA LYS A 292 -14.58 -1.34 22.01
C LYS A 292 -14.35 -1.94 20.63
N GLN A 293 -15.01 -1.43 19.60
CA GLN A 293 -14.85 -1.91 18.22
C GLN A 293 -13.74 -1.17 17.46
N SER A 294 -13.24 -0.06 18.00
CA SER A 294 -12.26 0.79 17.34
C SER A 294 -10.86 0.24 17.50
N LYS A 295 -10.18 0.00 16.37
CA LYS A 295 -8.75 -0.30 16.31
C LYS A 295 -7.90 0.96 16.41
N VAL A 296 -8.43 2.08 15.91
CA VAL A 296 -7.77 3.38 15.94
C VAL A 296 -8.65 4.37 16.68
N ILE A 297 -8.09 5.07 17.65
CA ILE A 297 -8.77 6.18 18.32
C ILE A 297 -8.02 7.46 17.97
N VAL A 298 -8.74 8.45 17.46
CA VAL A 298 -8.19 9.77 17.15
C VAL A 298 -8.70 10.76 18.19
N ILE A 299 -7.80 11.48 18.86
CA ILE A 299 -8.14 12.55 19.81
C ILE A 299 -7.71 13.88 19.22
N GLY A 300 -8.56 14.90 19.30
CA GLY A 300 -8.13 16.26 19.00
C GLY A 300 -9.23 17.30 19.18
N LEU A 301 -8.89 18.54 18.86
CA LEU A 301 -9.81 19.67 18.95
C LEU A 301 -10.92 19.55 17.91
N ASP A 302 -12.16 19.79 18.35
CA ASP A 302 -13.33 19.91 17.49
C ASP A 302 -13.83 21.36 17.55
N HIS A 303 -13.61 22.08 16.45
CA HIS A 303 -14.09 23.46 16.28
C HIS A 303 -15.50 23.46 15.69
N GLU A 304 -16.29 24.51 15.96
CA GLU A 304 -17.62 24.67 15.36
C GLU A 304 -17.57 24.64 13.82
N ALA A 305 -18.66 24.13 13.22
CA ALA A 305 -18.73 23.71 11.81
C ALA A 305 -18.52 24.83 10.77
N ASN A 306 -18.40 26.10 11.17
CA ASN A 306 -18.59 27.20 10.23
C ASN A 306 -17.33 27.73 9.52
N GLU A 307 -16.09 27.59 10.03
CA GLU A 307 -14.96 28.26 9.34
C GLU A 307 -13.59 27.54 9.33
N ILE A 308 -13.39 26.44 10.08
CA ILE A 308 -12.07 25.78 10.14
C ILE A 308 -12.21 24.28 9.85
N PRO A 309 -11.40 23.67 8.96
CA PRO A 309 -11.39 22.22 8.81
C PRO A 309 -11.02 21.57 10.15
N ARG A 310 -11.94 20.76 10.71
CA ARG A 310 -11.74 19.95 11.92
C ARG A 310 -10.63 18.94 11.68
N LEU A 311 -9.38 19.36 11.85
CA LEU A 311 -8.21 18.61 11.39
C LEU A 311 -8.17 17.19 11.94
N ALA A 312 -8.41 17.04 13.24
CA ALA A 312 -8.44 15.74 13.90
C ALA A 312 -9.58 14.84 13.39
N TYR A 313 -10.77 15.41 13.19
CA TYR A 313 -11.89 14.68 12.61
C TYR A 313 -11.64 14.28 11.15
N LEU A 314 -11.00 15.14 10.34
CA LEU A 314 -10.60 14.79 8.98
C LEU A 314 -9.61 13.62 8.96
N HIS A 315 -8.68 13.55 9.91
CA HIS A 315 -7.79 12.39 10.05
C HIS A 315 -8.59 11.14 10.39
N ALA A 316 -9.53 11.22 11.34
CA ALA A 316 -10.38 10.10 11.71
C ALA A 316 -11.21 9.60 10.51
N GLN A 317 -11.81 10.50 9.73
CA GLN A 317 -12.54 10.16 8.51
C GLN A 317 -11.64 9.51 7.46
N ALA A 318 -10.46 10.08 7.19
CA ALA A 318 -9.52 9.56 6.21
C ALA A 318 -9.00 8.17 6.58
N ILE A 319 -8.76 7.93 7.87
CA ILE A 319 -8.38 6.60 8.38
C ILE A 319 -9.54 5.64 8.18
N ALA A 320 -10.74 6.00 8.61
CA ALA A 320 -11.93 5.15 8.49
C ALA A 320 -12.26 4.81 7.02
N ASP A 321 -12.12 5.77 6.11
CA ASP A 321 -12.27 5.58 4.66
C ASP A 321 -11.26 4.56 4.13
N THR A 322 -9.99 4.72 4.50
CA THR A 322 -8.90 3.86 4.02
C THR A 322 -9.03 2.43 4.55
N LEU A 323 -9.46 2.26 5.80
CA LEU A 323 -9.64 0.93 6.40
C LEU A 323 -10.76 0.11 5.75
N ARG A 324 -11.69 0.78 5.04
CA ARG A 324 -12.75 0.12 4.26
C ARG A 324 -12.33 -0.23 2.84
N LEU A 325 -11.11 0.14 2.44
CA LEU A 325 -10.62 -0.16 1.09
C LEU A 325 -10.19 -1.62 0.96
N PRO A 326 -10.35 -2.20 -0.23
CA PRO A 326 -9.99 -3.60 -0.45
C PRO A 326 -8.47 -3.79 -0.42
N HIS A 327 -8.03 -4.91 0.17
CA HIS A 327 -6.63 -5.25 0.32
C HIS A 327 -6.09 -6.01 -0.90
N LEU A 328 -4.82 -5.79 -1.23
CA LEU A 328 -4.11 -6.53 -2.26
C LEU A 328 -3.76 -7.92 -1.75
N GLN A 329 -4.29 -8.96 -2.39
CA GLN A 329 -4.04 -10.33 -1.98
C GLN A 329 -2.84 -10.88 -2.73
N LYS A 330 -1.70 -11.06 -2.05
CA LYS A 330 -0.60 -11.85 -2.61
C LYS A 330 -1.00 -13.34 -2.54
N LEU A 331 -0.78 -14.08 -3.62
CA LEU A 331 -0.93 -15.54 -3.60
C LEU A 331 -0.16 -16.13 -2.41
N THR A 332 -0.77 -17.08 -1.71
CA THR A 332 -0.08 -17.80 -0.64
C THR A 332 1.11 -18.58 -1.21
N GLU A 333 2.06 -18.98 -0.35
CA GLU A 333 3.24 -19.73 -0.79
C GLU A 333 2.85 -20.99 -1.60
N ILE A 334 1.86 -21.75 -1.11
CA ILE A 334 1.34 -22.94 -1.80
C ILE A 334 0.76 -22.57 -3.18
N GLN A 335 0.00 -21.48 -3.27
CA GLN A 335 -0.58 -21.06 -4.53
C GLN A 335 0.48 -20.57 -5.53
N GLN A 336 1.56 -19.93 -5.04
CA GLN A 336 2.71 -19.57 -5.86
C GLN A 336 3.42 -20.83 -6.39
N TRP A 337 3.64 -21.84 -5.56
CA TRP A 337 4.19 -23.14 -6.00
C TRP A 337 3.34 -23.80 -7.08
N ILE A 338 2.01 -23.75 -6.97
CA ILE A 338 1.10 -24.25 -8.02
C ILE A 338 1.30 -23.47 -9.31
N ALA A 339 1.36 -22.13 -9.25
CA ALA A 339 1.60 -21.30 -10.43
C ALA A 339 2.95 -21.60 -11.09
N TRP A 340 4.01 -21.79 -10.29
CA TRP A 340 5.34 -22.17 -10.77
C TRP A 340 5.35 -23.57 -11.39
N GLY A 341 4.61 -24.53 -10.79
CA GLY A 341 4.43 -25.87 -11.34
C GLY A 341 3.76 -25.85 -12.71
N ILE A 342 2.70 -25.04 -12.88
CA ILE A 342 2.04 -24.84 -14.18
C ILE A 342 3.02 -24.24 -15.21
N ALA A 343 3.81 -23.24 -14.81
CA ALA A 343 4.81 -22.62 -15.68
C ALA A 343 5.91 -23.61 -16.08
N ALA A 344 6.37 -24.46 -15.17
CA ALA A 344 7.35 -25.51 -15.45
C ALA A 344 6.80 -26.58 -16.41
N LEU A 345 5.53 -26.97 -16.26
CA LEU A 345 4.85 -27.86 -17.20
C LEU A 345 4.74 -27.25 -18.60
N ALA A 346 4.41 -25.95 -18.69
CA ALA A 346 4.40 -25.23 -19.96
C ALA A 346 5.81 -25.18 -20.59
N ALA A 347 6.84 -24.88 -19.80
CA ALA A 347 8.24 -24.91 -20.22
C ALA A 347 8.65 -26.29 -20.76
N ALA A 348 8.25 -27.37 -20.08
CA ALA A 348 8.52 -28.73 -20.51
C ALA A 348 7.80 -29.09 -21.81
N TRP A 349 6.54 -28.68 -21.96
CA TRP A 349 5.80 -28.87 -23.19
C TRP A 349 6.49 -28.16 -24.37
N ILE A 350 6.96 -26.92 -24.17
CA ILE A 350 7.71 -26.17 -25.18
C ILE A 350 9.03 -26.90 -25.52
N ALA A 351 9.82 -27.27 -24.53
CA ALA A 351 11.11 -27.91 -24.80
C ALA A 351 10.98 -29.27 -25.53
N LEU A 352 9.94 -30.05 -25.23
CA LEU A 352 9.79 -31.42 -25.71
C LEU A 352 8.99 -31.53 -27.02
N ARG A 353 7.95 -30.70 -27.22
CA ARG A 353 6.98 -30.88 -28.30
C ARG A 353 7.08 -29.85 -29.42
N THR A 354 7.66 -28.67 -29.20
CA THR A 354 7.75 -27.64 -30.24
C THR A 354 8.90 -27.90 -31.23
N PRO A 355 8.71 -27.63 -32.54
CA PRO A 355 9.83 -27.52 -33.45
C PRO A 355 10.72 -26.31 -33.10
N ARG A 356 12.02 -26.43 -33.35
CA ARG A 356 13.04 -25.46 -32.91
C ARG A 356 12.70 -24.02 -33.28
N TRP A 357 12.23 -23.79 -34.51
CA TRP A 357 11.92 -22.46 -35.02
C TRP A 357 10.76 -21.78 -34.28
N SER A 358 9.73 -22.55 -33.86
CA SER A 358 8.56 -21.97 -33.19
C SER A 358 8.70 -21.89 -31.68
N ALA A 359 9.73 -22.48 -31.08
CA ALA A 359 9.87 -22.57 -29.62
C ALA A 359 9.91 -21.18 -28.94
N LEU A 360 10.61 -20.22 -29.55
CA LEU A 360 10.66 -18.84 -29.04
C LEU A 360 9.30 -18.15 -29.13
N TRP A 361 8.64 -18.21 -30.29
CA TRP A 361 7.31 -17.62 -30.49
C TRP A 361 6.26 -18.22 -29.55
N ARG A 362 6.28 -19.53 -29.33
CA ARG A 362 5.40 -20.17 -28.35
C ARG A 362 5.75 -19.75 -26.93
N GLY A 363 7.04 -19.64 -26.59
CA GLY A 363 7.48 -19.11 -25.30
C GLY A 363 6.95 -17.71 -25.01
N ILE A 364 7.09 -16.79 -25.96
CA ILE A 364 6.53 -15.42 -25.87
C ILE A 364 5.00 -15.48 -25.72
N GLY A 365 4.32 -16.32 -26.51
CA GLY A 365 2.88 -16.52 -26.39
C GLY A 365 2.43 -17.03 -25.02
N PHE A 366 3.14 -18.00 -24.43
CA PHE A 366 2.84 -18.50 -23.08
C PHE A 366 3.12 -17.46 -22.00
N ILE A 367 4.21 -16.69 -22.12
CA ILE A 367 4.49 -15.57 -21.22
C ILE A 367 3.35 -14.55 -21.28
N PHE A 368 2.91 -14.17 -22.49
CA PHE A 368 1.80 -13.24 -22.67
C PHE A 368 0.51 -13.77 -22.04
N ILE A 369 0.16 -15.04 -22.28
CA ILE A 369 -1.03 -15.68 -21.68
C ILE A 369 -0.92 -15.68 -20.15
N ALA A 370 0.25 -15.96 -19.58
CA ALA A 370 0.46 -15.96 -18.13
C ALA A 370 0.28 -14.56 -17.53
N LEU A 371 0.82 -13.52 -18.18
CA LEU A 371 0.64 -12.12 -17.76
C LEU A 371 -0.83 -11.69 -17.85
N VAL A 372 -1.55 -12.06 -18.93
CA VAL A 372 -2.99 -11.78 -19.07
C VAL A 372 -3.81 -12.52 -18.00
N ALA A 373 -3.48 -13.79 -17.72
CA ALA A 373 -4.15 -14.54 -16.66
C ALA A 373 -3.94 -13.90 -15.28
N SER A 374 -2.72 -13.44 -14.99
CA SER A 374 -2.42 -12.69 -13.76
C SER A 374 -3.16 -11.35 -13.72
N PHE A 375 -3.25 -10.63 -14.84
CA PHE A 375 -4.00 -9.39 -14.96
C PHE A 375 -5.49 -9.61 -14.67
N LEU A 376 -6.10 -10.64 -15.24
CA LEU A 376 -7.50 -10.99 -15.00
C LEU A 376 -7.73 -11.41 -13.55
N ALA A 377 -6.86 -12.24 -12.98
CA ALA A 377 -6.94 -12.63 -11.57
C ALA A 377 -6.90 -11.42 -10.63
N PHE A 378 -6.03 -10.46 -10.92
CA PHE A 378 -5.97 -9.20 -10.18
C PHE A 378 -7.21 -8.35 -10.39
N HIS A 379 -7.65 -8.18 -11.63
CA HIS A 379 -8.82 -7.35 -11.94
C HIS A 379 -10.09 -7.87 -11.24
N PHE A 380 -10.27 -9.19 -11.12
CA PHE A 380 -11.45 -9.79 -10.50
C PHE A 380 -11.33 -10.01 -8.99
N LYS A 381 -10.15 -10.32 -8.46
CA LYS A 381 -9.97 -10.69 -7.04
C LYS A 381 -8.91 -9.89 -6.28
N LEU A 382 -8.26 -8.91 -6.93
CA LEU A 382 -7.07 -8.21 -6.41
C LEU A 382 -5.94 -9.18 -6.01
N LEU A 383 -5.95 -10.35 -6.64
CA LEU A 383 -4.97 -11.40 -6.43
C LEU A 383 -3.76 -11.16 -7.33
N TRP A 384 -2.58 -11.02 -6.76
CA TRP A 384 -1.36 -10.78 -7.53
C TRP A 384 -0.31 -11.88 -7.32
N CYS A 385 0.44 -12.15 -8.38
CA CYS A 385 1.56 -13.08 -8.43
C CYS A 385 2.81 -12.35 -8.92
N PRO A 386 3.98 -12.53 -8.27
CA PRO A 386 5.25 -12.12 -8.85
C PRO A 386 5.47 -12.79 -10.22
N PRO A 387 5.56 -12.02 -11.33
CA PRO A 387 5.69 -12.61 -12.66
C PRO A 387 7.09 -13.20 -12.92
N THR A 388 8.10 -12.77 -12.17
CA THR A 388 9.51 -13.10 -12.44
C THR A 388 9.77 -14.60 -12.57
N MET A 389 9.31 -15.40 -11.60
CA MET A 389 9.53 -16.85 -11.59
C MET A 389 8.80 -17.58 -12.73
N PRO A 390 7.48 -17.42 -12.94
CA PRO A 390 6.79 -18.01 -14.08
C PRO A 390 7.41 -17.65 -15.44
N VAL A 391 7.77 -16.38 -15.62
CA VAL A 391 8.35 -15.89 -16.89
C VAL A 391 9.73 -16.51 -17.13
N ALA A 392 10.59 -16.59 -16.10
CA ALA A 392 11.91 -17.19 -16.20
C ALA A 392 11.83 -18.68 -16.58
N LEU A 393 10.93 -19.45 -15.95
CA LEU A 393 10.75 -20.87 -16.26
C LEU A 393 10.33 -21.09 -17.71
N ILE A 394 9.34 -20.32 -18.19
CA ILE A 394 8.87 -20.41 -19.58
C ILE A 394 9.97 -20.00 -20.56
N ALA A 395 10.74 -18.95 -20.26
CA ALA A 395 11.85 -18.49 -21.09
C ALA A 395 12.96 -19.56 -21.21
N VAL A 396 13.31 -20.24 -20.11
CA VAL A 396 14.26 -21.36 -20.14
C VAL A 396 13.73 -22.51 -21.00
N GLY A 397 12.45 -22.87 -20.86
CA GLY A 397 11.81 -23.89 -21.71
C GLY A 397 11.87 -23.53 -23.20
N ALA A 398 11.64 -22.26 -23.54
CA ALA A 398 11.73 -21.75 -24.91
C ALA A 398 13.17 -21.80 -25.46
N LEU A 399 14.17 -21.45 -24.65
CA LEU A 399 15.58 -21.49 -25.02
C LEU A 399 16.06 -22.92 -25.25
N VAL A 400 15.76 -23.83 -24.32
CA VAL A 400 16.06 -25.26 -24.46
C VAL A 400 15.35 -25.84 -25.68
N GLY A 401 14.08 -25.49 -25.90
CA GLY A 401 13.33 -25.89 -27.10
C GLY A 401 13.96 -25.36 -28.40
N ARG A 402 14.55 -24.16 -28.40
CA ARG A 402 15.22 -23.59 -29.57
C ARG A 402 16.51 -24.34 -29.94
N ILE A 403 17.28 -24.75 -28.93
CA ILE A 403 18.57 -25.45 -29.09
C ILE A 403 18.36 -26.95 -29.35
N ALA A 404 17.56 -27.60 -28.50
CA ALA A 404 17.39 -29.04 -28.45
C ALA A 404 16.06 -29.54 -29.04
N GLY A 405 15.20 -28.67 -29.57
CA GLY A 405 13.88 -29.04 -30.09
C GLY A 405 13.88 -29.94 -31.33
N ARG A 406 12.69 -30.27 -31.84
CA ARG A 406 12.55 -31.09 -33.06
C ARG A 406 13.03 -30.30 -34.30
N GLY A 407 13.84 -30.93 -35.15
CA GLY A 407 14.23 -30.38 -36.45
C GLY A 407 13.02 -30.25 -37.38
N LYS A 408 13.15 -29.49 -38.49
CA LYS A 408 12.09 -29.48 -39.52
C LYS A 408 11.80 -30.92 -39.94
N PRO A 409 10.52 -31.30 -40.15
CA PRO A 409 10.21 -32.52 -40.89
C PRO A 409 10.98 -32.44 -42.21
N LYS A 410 11.80 -33.45 -42.50
CA LYS A 410 12.45 -33.56 -43.80
C LYS A 410 11.32 -33.61 -44.81
N GLU A 411 11.23 -32.60 -45.67
CA GLU A 411 10.25 -32.56 -46.77
C GLU A 411 10.39 -33.89 -47.50
N ALA A 412 9.31 -34.68 -47.53
CA ALA A 412 9.32 -35.95 -48.23
C ALA A 412 9.69 -35.65 -49.68
N PRO A 413 10.61 -36.42 -50.31
CA PRO A 413 10.93 -36.21 -51.70
C PRO A 413 9.63 -36.23 -52.49
N ALA A 414 9.42 -35.17 -53.29
CA ALA A 414 8.26 -35.05 -54.14
C ALA A 414 8.07 -36.38 -54.89
N PRO A 415 6.86 -36.95 -54.93
CA PRO A 415 6.63 -38.19 -55.67
C PRO A 415 7.16 -37.99 -57.09
N ALA A 416 8.05 -38.90 -57.50
CA ALA A 416 8.62 -38.89 -58.84
C ALA A 416 7.47 -38.74 -59.84
N ALA A 417 7.58 -37.75 -60.74
CA ALA A 417 6.60 -37.51 -61.77
C ALA A 417 6.26 -38.84 -62.46
N ALA A 418 4.98 -39.18 -62.47
CA ALA A 418 4.51 -40.38 -63.16
C ALA A 418 4.92 -40.31 -64.64
N PRO A 419 5.38 -41.42 -65.24
CA PRO A 419 5.72 -41.43 -66.65
C PRO A 419 4.48 -41.04 -67.47
N THR A 420 4.69 -40.09 -68.39
CA THR A 420 3.71 -39.61 -69.36
C THR A 420 3.07 -40.81 -70.08
N PRO A 421 1.73 -40.91 -70.16
CA PRO A 421 1.08 -41.99 -70.89
C PRO A 421 1.44 -41.91 -72.37
N GLU A 422 1.81 -43.07 -72.94
CA GLU A 422 1.97 -43.27 -74.39
C GLU A 422 0.71 -42.81 -75.14
N PRO A 423 0.85 -42.12 -76.27
CA PRO A 423 -0.30 -41.72 -77.08
C PRO A 423 -0.98 -42.95 -77.66
N THR A 424 -2.24 -43.16 -77.28
CA THR A 424 -3.15 -44.13 -77.87
C THR A 424 -3.32 -43.84 -79.36
N PRO A 425 -3.15 -44.81 -80.28
CA PRO A 425 -3.39 -44.59 -81.69
C PRO A 425 -4.88 -44.37 -81.96
N ASP A 426 -5.16 -43.36 -82.78
CA ASP A 426 -6.51 -42.95 -83.16
C ASP A 426 -7.32 -44.10 -83.78
N PRO A 427 -8.61 -44.26 -83.41
CA PRO A 427 -9.49 -45.19 -84.09
C PRO A 427 -9.86 -44.66 -85.48
N VAL A 428 -9.42 -45.38 -86.51
CA VAL A 428 -9.89 -45.20 -87.89
C VAL A 428 -11.40 -45.47 -87.93
N ALA A 429 -12.16 -44.44 -88.30
CA ALA A 429 -13.62 -44.49 -88.40
C ALA A 429 -14.09 -45.45 -89.51
N PRO A 430 -15.23 -46.15 -89.32
CA PRO A 430 -15.85 -46.93 -90.37
C PRO A 430 -16.70 -46.05 -91.31
N ILE A 431 -16.33 -46.11 -92.60
CA ILE A 431 -17.11 -46.15 -93.87
C ILE A 431 -18.49 -45.45 -93.92
N GLY A 432 -18.68 -44.61 -94.93
CA GLY A 432 -20.00 -44.15 -95.41
C GLY A 432 -19.91 -43.19 -96.57
#